data_AF-Q1INR2-F1
#
_entry.id   AF-Q1INR2-F1
#
_cell.length_a   1.000
_cell.length_b   1.000
_cell.length_c   1.000
_cell.angle_alpha   90.00
_cell.angle_beta   90.00
_cell.angle_gamma   90.00
#
_symmetry.space_group_name_H-M   'P 1'
#
loop_
_entity.id
_entity.type
_entity.pdbx_description
1 polymer ?
#
loop_
_entity_poly.entity_id
_entity_poly.type
_entity_poly.pdbx_seq_one_letter_code
_entity_poly.pdbx_strand_id
1 'polypeptide(L)'
;MNCAEFQKVLPYIIDTGGNEQEQEHLKTCPICSDLVRDLKYIVEQAKLLVPMEDPNPRVWDNIQHSVETEGLGKPQQAKRGF
;
A
#
# COMPACT_ATOMS: atom_id res chain seq x y z
N MET A 1 -5.60 -12.17 -24.61
CA MET A 1 -6.95 -12.35 -24.04
C MET A 1 -7.85 -11.21 -24.48
N ASN A 2 -9.17 -11.43 -24.51
CA ASN A 2 -10.15 -10.37 -24.75
C ASN A 2 -10.58 -9.69 -23.44
N CYS A 3 -11.33 -8.58 -23.51
CA CYS A 3 -11.74 -7.82 -22.34
C CYS A 3 -12.64 -8.62 -21.37
N ALA A 4 -13.52 -9.49 -21.89
CA ALA A 4 -14.41 -10.28 -21.04
C ALA A 4 -13.65 -11.37 -20.26
N GLU A 5 -12.63 -11.98 -20.87
CA GLU A 5 -11.71 -12.89 -20.19
C GLU A 5 -10.88 -12.14 -19.14
N PHE A 6 -10.39 -10.94 -19.47
CA PHE A 6 -9.60 -10.10 -18.57
C PHE A 6 -10.41 -9.68 -17.34
N GLN A 7 -11.65 -9.24 -17.54
CA GLN A 7 -12.50 -8.78 -16.44
C GLN A 7 -12.85 -9.88 -15.43
N LYS A 8 -12.86 -11.16 -15.84
CA LYS A 8 -13.11 -12.30 -14.92
C LYS A 8 -12.02 -12.47 -13.86
N VAL A 9 -10.80 -12.03 -14.14
CA VAL A 9 -9.63 -12.17 -13.25
C VAL A 9 -9.22 -10.85 -12.60
N LEU A 10 -10.02 -9.79 -12.74
CA LEU A 10 -9.74 -8.47 -12.17
C LEU A 10 -9.40 -8.48 -10.67
N PRO A 11 -10.11 -9.21 -9.79
CA PRO A 11 -9.75 -9.24 -8.37
C PRO A 11 -8.30 -9.67 -8.14
N TYR A 12 -7.87 -10.73 -8.83
CA TYR A 12 -6.49 -11.23 -8.75
C TYR A 12 -5.47 -10.21 -9.29
N ILE A 13 -5.80 -9.52 -10.39
CA ILE A 13 -4.94 -8.48 -10.98
C ILE A 13 -4.78 -7.29 -10.05
N ILE A 14 -5.84 -6.89 -9.35
CA ILE A 14 -5.79 -5.78 -8.39
C ILE A 14 -4.89 -6.14 -7.20
N ASP A 15 -4.98 -7.37 -6.69
CA ASP A 15 -4.24 -7.80 -5.50
C ASP A 15 -2.76 -8.13 -5.79
N THR A 16 -2.47 -8.79 -6.92
CA THR A 16 -1.13 -9.34 -7.22
C THR A 16 -0.39 -8.62 -8.32
N GLY A 17 -1.08 -7.77 -9.08
CA GLY A 17 -0.58 -7.19 -10.33
C GLY A 17 -0.83 -8.06 -11.55
N GLY A 18 -1.27 -9.32 -11.43
CA GLY A 18 -1.55 -10.18 -12.58
C GLY A 18 -0.31 -10.77 -13.26
N ASN A 19 -0.53 -11.66 -14.23
CA ASN A 19 0.52 -12.36 -14.98
C ASN A 19 0.94 -11.60 -16.26
N GLU A 20 1.91 -12.14 -16.99
CA GLU A 20 2.45 -11.54 -18.22
C GLU A 20 1.38 -11.31 -19.30
N GLN A 21 0.45 -12.24 -19.47
CA GLN A 21 -0.61 -12.12 -20.47
C GLN A 21 -1.60 -10.97 -20.14
N GLU A 22 -1.93 -10.82 -18.87
CA GLU A 22 -2.81 -9.76 -18.37
C GLU A 22 -2.13 -8.39 -18.47
N GLN A 23 -0.84 -8.33 -18.13
CA GLN A 23 -0.03 -7.13 -18.29
C GLN A 23 0.06 -6.70 -19.77
N GLU A 24 0.19 -7.65 -20.69
CA GLU A 24 0.18 -7.35 -22.12
C GLU A 24 -1.17 -6.82 -22.61
N HIS A 25 -2.28 -7.35 -22.07
CA HIS A 25 -3.61 -6.81 -22.35
C HIS A 25 -3.76 -5.36 -21.87
N LEU A 26 -3.21 -5.02 -20.70
CA LEU A 26 -3.26 -3.66 -20.16
C LEU A 26 -2.46 -2.65 -21.01
N LYS A 27 -1.36 -3.07 -21.62
CA LYS A 27 -0.60 -2.20 -22.55
C LYS A 27 -1.35 -1.91 -23.84
N THR A 28 -2.20 -2.84 -24.29
CA THR A 28 -2.84 -2.79 -25.62
C THR A 28 -4.30 -2.37 -25.57
N CYS A 29 -4.98 -2.50 -24.42
CA CYS A 29 -6.38 -2.15 -24.25
C CYS A 29 -6.56 -0.94 -23.31
N PRO A 30 -6.81 0.26 -23.84
CA PRO A 30 -6.96 1.46 -23.02
C PRO A 30 -8.16 1.37 -22.07
N ILE A 31 -9.27 0.74 -22.49
CA ILE A 31 -10.48 0.58 -21.68
C ILE A 31 -10.19 -0.22 -20.40
N CYS A 32 -9.49 -1.35 -20.53
CA CYS A 32 -9.14 -2.17 -19.37
C CYS A 32 -8.04 -1.53 -18.51
N SER A 33 -7.10 -0.79 -19.12
CA SER A 33 -6.11 0.01 -18.41
C SER A 33 -6.76 1.09 -17.54
N ASP A 34 -7.69 1.86 -18.10
CA ASP A 34 -8.43 2.89 -17.37
C ASP A 34 -9.24 2.28 -16.23
N LEU A 35 -9.95 1.17 -16.50
CA LEU A 35 -10.71 0.45 -15.47
C LEU A 35 -9.81 0.00 -14.31
N VAL A 36 -8.66 -0.63 -14.60
CA VAL A 36 -7.74 -1.08 -13.54
C VAL A 36 -7.17 0.09 -12.75
N ARG A 37 -6.85 1.21 -13.41
CA ARG A 37 -6.41 2.42 -12.74
C ARG A 37 -7.47 2.95 -11.78
N ASP A 38 -8.72 3.01 -12.23
CA ASP A 38 -9.84 3.51 -11.42
C ASP A 38 -10.11 2.59 -10.22
N LEU A 39 -10.08 1.26 -10.42
CA LEU A 39 -10.23 0.29 -9.34
C LEU A 39 -9.10 0.40 -8.30
N LYS A 40 -7.84 0.54 -8.75
CA LYS A 40 -6.71 0.78 -7.84
C LYS A 40 -6.84 2.09 -7.07
N TYR A 41 -7.33 3.14 -7.72
CA TYR A 41 -7.61 4.40 -7.07
C TYR A 41 -8.67 4.24 -5.98
N ILE A 42 -9.78 3.55 -6.26
CA ILE A 42 -10.82 3.25 -5.27
C ILE A 42 -10.24 2.49 -4.07
N VAL A 43 -9.42 1.46 -4.30
CA VAL A 43 -8.77 0.70 -3.21
C VAL A 43 -7.91 1.61 -2.34
N GLU A 44 -7.13 2.51 -2.95
CA GLU A 44 -6.29 3.45 -2.20
C GLU A 44 -7.12 4.42 -1.37
N GLN A 45 -8.21 4.96 -1.93
CA GLN A 45 -9.10 5.84 -1.20
C GLN A 45 -9.87 5.10 -0.09
N ALA A 46 -10.24 3.84 -0.31
CA ALA A 46 -10.97 3.04 0.68
C ALA A 46 -10.16 2.83 1.96
N LYS A 47 -8.82 2.79 1.89
CA LYS A 47 -7.94 2.72 3.08
C LYS A 47 -8.15 3.88 4.05
N LEU A 48 -8.53 5.06 3.53
CA LEU A 48 -8.83 6.24 4.34
C LEU A 48 -10.18 6.15 5.06
N LEU A 49 -11.06 5.25 4.61
CA LEU A 49 -12.39 5.04 5.17
C LEU A 49 -12.42 3.91 6.21
N VAL A 50 -11.36 3.09 6.28
CA VAL A 50 -11.25 2.03 7.28
C VAL A 50 -11.06 2.68 8.65
N PRO A 51 -11.86 2.30 9.67
CA PRO A 51 -11.63 2.75 11.04
C PRO A 51 -10.19 2.45 11.45
N MET A 52 -9.47 3.45 11.95
CA MET A 52 -8.16 3.21 12.55
C MET A 52 -8.35 2.46 13.87
N GLU A 53 -8.22 1.13 13.83
CA GLU A 53 -8.10 0.34 15.04
C GLU A 53 -6.69 0.53 15.61
N ASP A 54 -6.61 0.91 16.88
CA ASP A 54 -5.34 1.01 17.59
C ASP A 54 -4.75 -0.41 17.72
N PRO A 55 -3.52 -0.67 17.23
CA PRO A 55 -2.92 -1.98 17.43
C PRO A 55 -2.74 -2.28 18.92
N ASN A 56 -2.50 -3.55 19.25
CA ASN A 56 -2.22 -3.95 20.62
C ASN A 56 -1.08 -3.09 21.22
N PRO A 57 -1.22 -2.57 22.46
CA PRO A 57 -0.20 -1.70 23.08
C PRO A 57 1.24 -2.23 23.02
N ARG A 58 1.43 -3.55 23.05
CA ARG A 58 2.76 -4.17 22.91
C ARG A 58 3.46 -3.83 21.58
N VAL A 59 2.71 -3.60 20.51
CA VAL A 59 3.26 -3.18 19.22
C VAL A 59 3.93 -1.82 19.37
N TRP A 60 3.27 -0.88 20.04
CA TRP A 60 3.81 0.45 20.30
C TRP A 60 5.03 0.39 21.22
N ASP A 61 4.98 -0.40 22.30
CA ASP A 61 6.12 -0.58 23.20
C ASP A 61 7.36 -1.10 22.46
N ASN A 62 7.17 -2.09 21.57
CA ASN A 62 8.26 -2.65 20.76
C ASN A 62 8.83 -1.65 19.76
N ILE A 63 7.96 -0.85 19.10
CA ILE A 63 8.39 0.20 18.18
C ILE A 63 9.22 1.24 18.94
N GLN A 64 8.73 1.70 20.10
CA GLN A 64 9.45 2.65 20.94
C GLN A 64 10.83 2.10 21.34
N HIS A 65 10.88 0.85 21.80
CA HIS A 65 12.14 0.21 22.17
C HIS A 65 13.12 0.12 20.99
N SER A 66 12.65 -0.20 19.77
CA SER A 66 13.51 -0.25 18.57
C SER A 66 14.09 1.13 18.26
N VAL A 67 13.25 2.16 18.26
CA VAL A 67 13.64 3.55 17.98
C VAL A 67 14.65 4.07 19.01
N GLU A 68 14.48 3.73 20.29
CA GLU A 68 15.43 4.06 21.34
C GLU A 68 16.76 3.32 21.18
N THR A 69 16.71 2.03 20.84
CA THR A 69 17.90 1.20 20.61
C THR A 69 18.74 1.72 19.43
N GLU A 70 18.07 2.22 18.39
CA GLU A 70 18.69 2.84 17.22
C GLU A 70 19.21 4.27 17.50
N GLY A 71 19.01 4.79 18.71
CA GLY A 71 19.46 6.12 19.11
C GLY A 71 18.64 7.27 18.50
N LEU A 72 17.51 6.95 17.86
CA LEU A 72 16.62 7.91 17.19
C LEU A 72 15.58 8.51 18.15
N GLY A 73 15.40 7.91 19.34
CA GLY A 73 14.33 8.26 20.29
C GLY A 73 14.61 9.42 21.24
N LYS A 74 15.83 9.99 21.28
CA LYS A 74 16.16 11.11 22.20
C LYS A 74 16.62 12.35 21.44
N PRO A 75 16.03 13.54 21.70
CA PRO A 75 16.61 14.78 21.21
C PRO A 75 18.02 14.93 21.80
N GLN A 76 19.01 15.08 20.92
CA GLN A 76 20.38 15.37 21.30
C GLN A 76 20.35 16.66 22.13
N GLN A 77 20.57 16.56 23.45
CA GLN A 77 20.66 17.73 24.32
C GLN A 77 21.72 18.65 23.73
N ALA A 78 21.29 19.75 23.13
CA ALA A 78 22.17 20.80 22.65
C ALA A 78 22.99 21.25 23.85
N LYS A 79 24.28 20.89 23.87
CA LYS A 79 25.25 21.37 24.85
C LYS A 79 25.32 22.90 24.70
N ARG A 80 24.48 23.61 25.45
CA ARG A 80 24.63 25.04 25.69
C ARG A 80 25.81 25.18 26.66
N GLY A 81 27.00 25.33 26.08
CA GLY A 81 28.20 25.74 26.81
C GLY A 81 27.98 27.12 27.42
N PHE A 82 28.35 27.25 28.69
CA PHE A 82 28.47 28.51 29.42
C PHE A 82 29.69 29.30 28.94
#